data_AF-A0A8S1EA24-F1
#
_entry.id   AF-A0A8S1EA24-F1
#
_cell.length_a   1.000
_cell.length_b   1.000
_cell.length_c   1.000
_cell.angle_alpha   90.00
_cell.angle_beta   90.00
_cell.angle_gamma   90.00
#
_symmetry.space_group_name_H-M   'P 1'
#
loop_
_entity.id
_entity.type
_entity.pdbx_description
1 polymer ?
#
loop_
_entity_poly.entity_id
_entity_poly.type
_entity_poly.pdbx_seq_one_letter_code
_entity_poly.pdbx_strand_id
1 'polypeptide(L)'
;MILNIVSIAGTLPMVVAFVMLAVLLIMHSKSFHPLFTASFSSLVISYAICNLFVVSKSIIEQFDEHHPLIDIIDYLYLWSYCYIQPCVRYQLTENVKALRIFVPFVIIDNCISLMYVFSSIFFNVDVNFDIESCRKYASYMVMFFVFRIILILAQFSMPVIVVKLHSSMWSRVQNYCRKPENEQNKVLKINNVLGMDVAGIETDYFTQLQTYWAQIK
;
A
#
# COMPACT_ATOMS: atom_id res chain seq x y z
N MET A 1 -0.89 -17.57 24.28
CA MET A 1 -2.07 -17.84 23.42
C MET A 1 -2.83 -16.58 23.01
N ILE A 2 -3.50 -15.85 23.90
CA ILE A 2 -4.31 -14.65 23.52
C ILE A 2 -3.47 -13.60 22.78
N LEU A 3 -2.22 -13.37 23.20
CA LEU A 3 -1.31 -12.41 22.57
C LEU A 3 -0.91 -12.79 21.14
N ASN A 4 -0.71 -14.07 20.86
CA ASN A 4 -0.43 -14.55 19.51
C ASN A 4 -1.67 -14.40 18.61
N ILE A 5 -2.87 -14.66 19.15
CA ILE A 5 -4.12 -14.45 18.43
C ILE A 5 -4.29 -12.96 18.07
N VAL A 6 -4.01 -12.04 19.00
CA VAL A 6 -4.04 -10.59 18.72
C VAL A 6 -3.01 -10.21 17.66
N SER A 7 -1.81 -10.79 17.73
CA SER A 7 -0.74 -10.57 16.76
C SER A 7 -1.14 -11.03 15.35
N ILE A 8 -1.76 -12.22 15.23
CA ILE A 8 -2.29 -12.78 13.98
C ILE A 8 -3.46 -11.95 13.46
N ALA A 9 -4.38 -11.56 14.35
CA ALA A 9 -5.53 -10.72 14.00
C ALA A 9 -5.10 -9.33 13.51
N GLY A 10 -3.97 -8.81 13.99
CA GLY A 10 -3.39 -7.56 13.51
C GLY A 10 -2.70 -7.66 12.15
N THR A 11 -2.10 -8.81 11.81
CA THR A 11 -1.39 -9.01 10.53
C THR A 11 -2.31 -9.47 9.40
N LEU A 12 -3.44 -10.10 9.68
CA LEU A 12 -4.37 -10.55 8.64
C LEU A 12 -4.94 -9.38 7.79
N PRO A 13 -5.38 -8.25 8.36
CA PRO A 13 -5.78 -7.07 7.59
C PRO A 13 -4.67 -6.52 6.70
N MET A 14 -3.41 -6.69 7.09
CA MET A 14 -2.25 -6.27 6.30
C MET A 14 -2.15 -7.09 5.01
N VAL A 15 -2.29 -8.41 5.10
CA VAL A 15 -2.31 -9.30 3.92
C VAL A 15 -3.41 -8.86 2.97
N VAL A 16 -4.61 -8.61 3.48
CA VAL A 16 -5.74 -8.13 2.68
C VAL A 16 -5.43 -6.79 2.03
N ALA A 17 -4.83 -5.83 2.75
CA ALA A 17 -4.47 -4.53 2.22
C ALA A 17 -3.45 -4.62 1.06
N PHE A 18 -2.42 -5.47 1.20
CA PHE A 18 -1.43 -5.69 0.14
C PHE A 18 -2.04 -6.42 -1.07
N VAL A 19 -2.91 -7.41 -0.86
CA VAL A 19 -3.63 -8.08 -1.96
C VAL A 19 -4.53 -7.09 -2.69
N MET A 20 -5.30 -6.28 -1.98
CA MET A 20 -6.15 -5.25 -2.57
C MET A 20 -5.32 -4.22 -3.35
N LEU A 21 -4.16 -3.81 -2.82
CA LEU A 21 -3.23 -2.94 -3.54
C LEU A 21 -2.72 -3.59 -4.82
N ALA A 22 -2.32 -4.87 -4.78
CA ALA A 22 -1.89 -5.62 -5.97
C ALA A 22 -3.00 -5.69 -7.03
N VAL A 23 -4.23 -6.00 -6.63
CA VAL A 23 -5.39 -6.02 -7.53
C VAL A 23 -5.63 -4.65 -8.15
N LEU A 24 -5.58 -3.57 -7.36
CA LEU A 24 -5.72 -2.20 -7.86
C LEU A 24 -4.64 -1.85 -8.88
N LEU A 25 -3.39 -2.25 -8.64
CA LEU A 25 -2.27 -2.02 -9.57
C LEU A 25 -2.47 -2.79 -10.88
N ILE A 26 -2.88 -4.06 -10.82
CA ILE A 26 -3.13 -4.90 -12.00
C ILE A 26 -4.31 -4.35 -12.81
N MET A 27 -5.43 -4.01 -12.16
CA MET A 27 -6.60 -3.43 -12.83
C MET A 27 -6.27 -2.10 -13.51
N HIS A 28 -5.35 -1.32 -12.94
CA HIS A 28 -4.93 -0.04 -13.49
C HIS A 28 -3.64 -0.10 -14.31
N SER A 29 -3.21 -1.31 -14.71
CA SER A 29 -2.01 -1.53 -15.52
C SER A 29 -1.93 -0.66 -16.78
N LYS A 30 -3.07 -0.32 -17.39
CA LYS A 30 -3.15 0.54 -18.59
C LYS A 30 -2.74 1.99 -18.36
N SER A 31 -2.78 2.49 -17.12
CA SER A 31 -2.36 3.85 -16.78
C SER A 31 -0.85 4.00 -16.61
N PHE A 32 -0.12 2.89 -16.64
CA PHE A 32 1.29 2.81 -16.29
C PHE A 32 2.10 2.17 -17.41
N HIS A 33 3.42 2.34 -17.34
CA HIS A 33 4.31 1.53 -18.17
C HIS A 33 4.18 0.06 -17.75
N PRO A 34 4.00 -0.88 -18.70
CA PRO A 34 3.71 -2.29 -18.38
C PRO A 34 4.80 -2.92 -17.51
N LEU A 35 6.07 -2.57 -17.75
CA LEU A 35 7.19 -3.03 -16.93
C LEU A 35 7.10 -2.54 -15.48
N PHE A 36 6.71 -1.27 -15.27
CA PHE A 36 6.56 -0.72 -13.93
C PHE A 36 5.44 -1.43 -13.18
N THR A 37 4.27 -1.60 -13.81
CA THR A 37 3.16 -2.31 -13.17
C THR A 37 3.52 -3.73 -12.84
N ALA A 38 4.20 -4.45 -13.75
CA ALA A 38 4.59 -5.83 -13.53
C ALA A 38 5.58 -5.96 -12.37
N SER A 39 6.66 -5.18 -12.36
CA SER A 39 7.65 -5.21 -11.28
C SER A 39 7.03 -4.74 -9.96
N PHE A 40 6.27 -3.65 -9.94
CA PHE A 40 5.67 -3.15 -8.70
C PHE A 40 4.58 -4.08 -8.15
N SER A 41 3.74 -4.68 -9.01
CA SER A 41 2.75 -5.67 -8.57
C SER A 41 3.45 -6.94 -8.05
N SER A 42 4.51 -7.39 -8.71
CA SER A 42 5.33 -8.52 -8.24
C SER A 42 5.93 -8.25 -6.86
N LEU A 43 6.42 -7.02 -6.62
CA LEU A 43 6.90 -6.60 -5.31
C LEU A 43 5.80 -6.72 -4.26
N VAL A 44 4.65 -6.10 -4.50
CA VAL A 44 3.51 -6.08 -3.57
C VAL A 44 3.00 -7.49 -3.29
N ILE A 45 2.93 -8.35 -4.32
CA ILE A 45 2.55 -9.76 -4.18
C ILE A 45 3.58 -10.51 -3.34
N SER A 46 4.88 -10.30 -3.55
CA SER A 46 5.91 -10.90 -2.70
C SER A 46 5.75 -10.49 -1.23
N TYR A 47 5.44 -9.23 -0.92
CA TYR A 47 5.12 -8.82 0.45
C TYR A 47 3.86 -9.50 1.00
N ALA A 48 2.80 -9.63 0.21
CA ALA A 48 1.60 -10.35 0.62
C ALA A 48 1.90 -11.82 0.94
N ILE A 49 2.73 -12.48 0.11
CA ILE A 49 3.17 -13.86 0.31
C ILE A 49 4.03 -13.98 1.57
N CYS A 50 5.01 -13.09 1.78
CA CYS A 50 5.82 -13.09 3.00
C CYS A 50 4.96 -12.93 4.25
N ASN A 51 4.01 -12.00 4.26
CA ASN A 51 3.08 -11.83 5.37
C ASN A 51 2.18 -13.05 5.58
N LEU A 52 1.75 -13.71 4.49
CA LEU A 52 1.00 -14.97 4.56
C LEU A 52 1.83 -16.07 5.23
N PHE A 53 3.11 -16.20 4.89
CA PHE A 53 4.01 -17.17 5.53
C PHE A 53 4.19 -16.88 7.01
N VAL A 54 4.40 -15.62 7.39
CA VAL A 54 4.49 -15.23 8.81
C VAL A 54 3.22 -15.60 9.57
N VAL A 55 2.04 -15.29 9.01
CA VAL A 55 0.75 -15.68 9.61
C VAL A 55 0.62 -17.20 9.71
N SER A 56 0.98 -17.93 8.65
CA SER A 56 0.89 -19.39 8.61
C SER A 56 1.80 -20.04 9.66
N LYS A 57 3.03 -19.53 9.81
CA LYS A 57 3.96 -19.94 10.85
C LYS A 57 3.36 -19.73 12.25
N SER A 58 2.89 -18.51 12.55
CA SER A 58 2.30 -18.22 13.86
C SER A 58 1.07 -19.07 14.18
N ILE A 59 0.29 -19.46 13.16
CA ILE A 59 -0.83 -20.39 13.32
C ILE A 59 -0.33 -21.80 13.66
N ILE A 60 0.67 -22.30 12.93
CA ILE A 60 1.20 -23.66 13.16
C ILE A 60 1.88 -23.77 14.52
N GLU A 61 2.70 -22.79 14.89
CA GLU A 61 3.35 -22.72 16.21
C GLU A 61 2.34 -22.70 17.35
N GLN A 62 1.11 -22.20 17.12
CA GLN A 62 0.06 -22.24 18.13
C GLN A 62 -0.44 -23.67 18.41
N PHE A 63 -0.37 -24.57 17.42
CA PHE A 63 -0.78 -25.96 17.55
C PHE A 63 0.37 -26.87 17.99
N ASP A 64 1.55 -26.70 17.38
CA ASP A 64 2.74 -27.50 17.65
C ASP A 64 4.00 -26.69 17.36
N GLU A 65 4.79 -26.43 18.40
CA GLU A 65 5.99 -25.60 18.35
C GLU A 65 7.13 -26.25 17.56
N HIS A 66 7.15 -27.58 17.44
CA HIS A 66 8.26 -28.33 16.82
C HIS A 66 7.87 -28.97 15.48
N HIS A 67 6.82 -28.47 14.83
CA HIS A 67 6.34 -29.04 13.59
C HIS A 67 7.35 -28.80 12.44
N PRO A 68 7.77 -29.81 11.66
CA PRO A 68 8.75 -29.66 10.58
C PRO A 68 8.29 -28.75 9.43
N LEU A 69 7.00 -28.39 9.40
CA LEU A 69 6.48 -27.40 8.44
C LEU A 69 6.95 -25.98 8.77
N ILE A 70 7.29 -25.67 10.02
CA ILE A 70 7.79 -24.36 10.43
C ILE A 70 9.11 -24.07 9.70
N ASP A 71 10.03 -25.04 9.69
CA ASP A 71 11.32 -24.92 8.99
C ASP A 71 11.14 -24.72 7.49
N ILE A 72 10.20 -25.44 6.88
CA ILE A 72 9.88 -25.30 5.45
C ILE A 72 9.32 -23.91 5.16
N ILE A 73 8.41 -23.42 6.00
CA ILE A 73 7.83 -22.08 5.86
C ILE A 73 8.90 -21.00 6.03
N ASP A 74 9.79 -21.14 7.01
CA ASP A 74 10.91 -20.22 7.22
C ASP A 74 11.86 -20.21 6.02
N TYR A 75 12.16 -21.38 5.45
CA TYR A 75 12.97 -21.46 4.24
C TYR A 75 12.29 -20.78 3.04
N LEU A 76 10.99 -21.01 2.83
CA LEU A 76 10.22 -20.36 1.76
C LEU A 76 10.09 -18.85 1.97
N TYR A 77 9.90 -18.41 3.21
CA TYR A 77 9.87 -17.01 3.60
C TYR A 77 11.22 -16.35 3.28
N LEU A 78 12.32 -16.95 3.73
CA LEU A 78 13.66 -16.44 3.50
C LEU A 78 13.99 -16.42 2.00
N TRP A 79 13.58 -17.45 1.25
CA TRP A 79 13.76 -17.51 -0.19
C TRP A 79 13.01 -16.37 -0.89
N SER A 80 11.73 -16.14 -0.55
CA SER A 80 10.95 -15.04 -1.11
C SER A 80 11.56 -13.67 -0.78
N TYR A 81 11.94 -13.48 0.49
CA TYR A 81 12.49 -12.22 1.00
C TYR A 81 13.87 -11.91 0.42
N CYS A 82 14.78 -12.89 0.35
CA CYS A 82 16.15 -12.68 -0.10
C CYS A 82 16.32 -12.73 -1.63
N TYR A 83 15.51 -13.49 -2.36
CA TYR A 83 15.67 -13.60 -3.82
C TYR A 83 14.68 -12.75 -4.60
N ILE A 84 13.38 -12.85 -4.30
CA ILE A 84 12.36 -12.17 -5.12
C ILE A 84 12.41 -10.67 -4.90
N GLN A 85 12.44 -10.22 -3.64
CA GLN A 85 12.35 -8.79 -3.36
C GLN A 85 13.54 -8.01 -3.94
N PRO A 86 14.82 -8.37 -3.75
CA PRO A 86 15.93 -7.58 -4.27
C PRO A 86 15.96 -7.49 -5.79
N CYS A 87 15.64 -8.59 -6.49
CA CYS A 87 15.53 -8.60 -7.95
C CYS A 87 14.49 -7.60 -8.46
N VAL A 88 13.33 -7.56 -7.81
CA VAL A 88 12.25 -6.63 -8.19
C VAL A 88 12.60 -5.19 -7.83
N ARG A 89 13.23 -4.96 -6.66
CA ARG A 89 13.73 -3.64 -6.24
C ARG A 89 14.74 -3.09 -7.25
N TYR A 90 15.65 -3.93 -7.74
CA TYR A 90 16.63 -3.54 -8.75
C TYR A 90 15.98 -3.07 -10.06
N GLN A 91 15.01 -3.83 -10.58
CA GLN A 91 14.25 -3.43 -11.79
C GLN A 91 13.48 -2.11 -11.61
N LEU A 92 12.98 -1.85 -10.40
CA LEU A 92 12.32 -0.59 -10.06
C LEU A 92 13.29 0.60 -10.01
N THR A 93 14.53 0.40 -9.55
CA THR A 93 15.53 1.48 -9.49
C THR A 93 15.98 1.99 -10.85
N GLU A 94 15.90 1.17 -11.89
CA GLU A 94 16.20 1.58 -13.28
C GLU A 94 15.18 2.61 -13.80
N ASN A 95 13.98 2.62 -13.23
CA ASN A 95 12.89 3.50 -13.65
C ASN A 95 12.84 4.78 -12.79
N VAL A 96 13.43 5.89 -13.25
CA VAL A 96 13.49 7.17 -12.49
C VAL A 96 12.11 7.69 -12.04
N LYS A 97 11.06 7.49 -12.85
CA LYS A 97 9.68 7.86 -12.47
C LYS A 97 9.12 6.95 -11.35
N ALA A 98 9.49 5.67 -11.36
CA ALA A 98 9.12 4.70 -10.34
C ALA A 98 9.86 4.97 -9.02
N LEU A 99 11.12 5.42 -9.12
CA LEU A 99 12.00 5.70 -8.00
C LEU A 99 11.35 6.66 -6.99
N ARG A 100 10.65 7.71 -7.45
CA ARG A 100 9.99 8.67 -6.55
C ARG A 100 8.94 8.02 -5.64
N ILE A 101 8.21 7.02 -6.12
CA ILE A 101 7.18 6.29 -5.36
C ILE A 101 7.81 5.16 -4.54
N PHE A 102 8.85 4.56 -5.09
CA PHE A 102 9.52 3.41 -4.51
C PHE A 102 10.45 3.78 -3.34
N VAL A 103 11.14 4.92 -3.40
CA VAL A 103 12.05 5.38 -2.33
C VAL A 103 11.38 5.46 -0.95
N PRO A 104 10.25 6.17 -0.75
CA PRO A 104 9.63 6.24 0.58
C PRO A 104 9.15 4.87 1.07
N PHE A 105 8.70 3.99 0.16
CA PHE A 105 8.33 2.63 0.49
C PHE A 105 9.53 1.84 1.04
N VAL A 106 10.67 1.90 0.36
CA VAL A 106 11.92 1.24 0.78
C VAL A 106 12.46 1.81 2.08
N ILE A 107 12.37 3.13 2.29
CA ILE A 107 12.81 3.75 3.54
C ILE A 107 12.02 3.19 4.72
N ILE A 108 10.70 3.10 4.61
CA ILE A 108 9.85 2.57 5.67
C ILE A 108 10.14 1.09 5.92
N ASP A 109 10.33 0.31 4.86
CA ASP A 109 10.71 -1.11 4.96
C ASP A 109 12.03 -1.33 5.71
N ASN A 110 13.03 -0.51 5.39
CA ASN A 110 14.31 -0.54 6.10
C ASN A 110 14.17 -0.07 7.56
N CYS A 111 13.34 0.95 7.84
CA CYS A 111 13.07 1.39 9.21
C CYS A 111 12.41 0.28 10.03
N ILE A 112 11.49 -0.47 9.45
CA ILE A 112 10.84 -1.63 10.07
C ILE A 112 11.88 -2.72 10.37
N SER A 113 12.72 -3.05 9.39
CA SER A 113 13.78 -4.06 9.55
C SER A 113 14.78 -3.66 10.64
N LEU A 114 15.17 -2.39 10.68
CA LEU A 114 16.06 -1.84 11.70
C LEU A 114 15.40 -1.88 13.08
N MET A 115 14.14 -1.49 13.19
CA MET A 115 13.38 -1.57 14.43
C MET A 115 13.27 -3.01 14.94
N TYR A 116 13.10 -3.97 14.04
CA TYR A 116 13.04 -5.38 14.40
C TYR A 116 14.38 -5.88 14.98
N VAL A 117 15.50 -5.61 14.29
CA VAL A 117 16.84 -5.95 14.77
C VAL A 117 17.13 -5.28 16.11
N PHE A 118 16.77 -4.00 16.25
CA PHE A 118 16.90 -3.26 17.50
C PHE A 118 16.08 -3.89 18.63
N SER A 119 14.84 -4.30 18.36
CA SER A 119 13.96 -4.92 19.35
C SER A 119 14.51 -6.28 19.83
N SER A 120 15.03 -7.08 18.89
CA SER A 120 15.64 -8.37 19.19
C SER A 120 16.91 -8.22 20.04
N ILE A 121 17.84 -7.32 19.66
CA ILE A 121 19.12 -7.16 20.36
C ILE A 121 18.94 -6.55 21.76
N PHE A 122 18.14 -5.49 21.90
CA PHE A 122 18.05 -4.74 23.16
C PHE A 122 17.02 -5.31 24.13
N PHE A 123 15.94 -5.90 23.63
CA PHE A 123 14.81 -6.31 24.47
C PHE A 123 14.53 -7.82 24.42
N ASN A 124 15.29 -8.60 23.63
CA ASN A 124 15.01 -10.02 23.33
C ASN A 124 13.56 -10.24 22.85
N VAL A 125 12.98 -9.22 22.22
CA VAL A 125 11.61 -9.28 21.69
C VAL A 125 11.69 -9.85 20.27
N ASP A 126 11.11 -11.03 20.10
CA ASP A 126 10.96 -11.71 18.80
C ASP A 126 9.61 -11.35 18.14
N VAL A 127 9.39 -11.78 16.89
CA VAL A 127 8.10 -11.63 16.17
C VAL A 127 6.97 -12.32 16.93
N ASN A 128 7.30 -13.48 17.50
CA ASN A 128 6.39 -14.31 18.26
C ASN A 128 6.54 -14.03 19.75
N PHE A 129 5.42 -14.06 20.47
CA PHE A 129 5.44 -13.85 21.90
C PHE A 129 6.00 -15.08 22.61
N ASP A 130 7.16 -14.93 23.25
CA ASP A 130 7.76 -15.98 24.08
C ASP A 130 7.36 -15.81 25.56
N ILE A 131 6.76 -16.87 26.11
CA ILE A 131 6.30 -16.93 27.50
C ILE A 131 7.49 -17.03 28.46
N GLU A 132 8.56 -17.71 28.08
CA GLU A 132 9.75 -17.85 28.93
C GLU A 132 10.44 -16.51 29.13
N SER A 133 10.65 -15.77 28.04
CA SER A 133 11.17 -14.40 28.07
C SER A 133 10.26 -13.46 28.87
N CYS A 134 8.93 -13.62 28.76
CA CYS A 134 7.98 -12.84 29.54
C CYS A 134 8.06 -13.11 31.04
N ARG A 135 8.35 -14.35 31.47
CA ARG A 135 8.52 -14.68 32.88
C ARG A 135 9.81 -14.08 33.44
N LYS A 136 10.84 -13.95 32.61
CA LYS A 136 12.15 -13.41 33.00
C LYS A 136 12.14 -11.89 33.17
N TYR A 137 11.40 -11.15 32.34
CA TYR A 137 11.37 -9.69 32.37
C TYR A 137 9.95 -9.15 32.43
N ALA A 138 9.59 -8.47 33.52
CA ALA A 138 8.25 -7.89 33.70
C ALA A 138 7.88 -6.84 32.64
N SER A 139 8.87 -6.15 32.06
CA SER A 139 8.66 -5.14 31.01
C SER A 139 8.49 -5.74 29.60
N TYR A 140 8.78 -7.03 29.40
CA TYR A 140 8.75 -7.67 28.08
C TYR A 140 7.39 -7.53 27.39
N MET A 141 6.31 -7.79 28.14
CA MET A 141 4.95 -7.72 27.59
C MET A 141 4.61 -6.32 27.06
N VAL A 142 4.96 -5.27 27.80
CA VAL A 142 4.69 -3.88 27.39
C VAL A 142 5.52 -3.53 26.16
N MET A 143 6.80 -3.89 26.14
CA MET A 143 7.68 -3.62 25.00
C MET A 143 7.22 -4.36 23.75
N PHE A 144 6.84 -5.63 23.88
CA PHE A 144 6.27 -6.42 22.79
C PHE A 144 5.05 -5.71 22.17
N PHE A 145 4.11 -5.24 22.98
CA PHE A 145 2.94 -4.51 22.49
C PHE A 145 3.29 -3.21 21.79
N VAL A 146 4.17 -2.39 22.39
CA VAL A 146 4.57 -1.10 21.82
C VAL A 146 5.23 -1.31 20.46
N PHE A 147 6.21 -2.22 20.37
CA PHE A 147 6.86 -2.53 19.11
C PHE A 147 5.88 -3.10 18.08
N ARG A 148 4.94 -3.96 18.49
CA ARG A 148 3.95 -4.54 17.58
C ARG A 148 3.01 -3.49 17.00
N ILE A 149 2.53 -2.55 17.81
CA ILE A 149 1.67 -1.45 17.33
C ILE A 149 2.44 -0.57 16.33
N ILE A 150 3.69 -0.21 16.65
CA ILE A 150 4.52 0.61 15.75
C ILE A 150 4.75 -0.12 14.42
N LEU A 151 5.05 -1.42 14.46
CA LEU A 151 5.23 -2.25 13.27
C LEU A 151 3.96 -2.27 12.41
N ILE A 152 2.80 -2.53 13.00
CA ILE A 152 1.52 -2.57 12.27
C ILE A 152 1.23 -1.20 11.63
N LEU A 153 1.41 -0.11 12.36
CA LEU A 153 1.20 1.25 11.83
C LEU A 153 2.16 1.57 10.68
N ALA A 154 3.44 1.22 10.83
CA ALA A 154 4.46 1.44 9.81
C ALA A 154 4.14 0.61 8.54
N GLN A 155 3.78 -0.66 8.68
CA GLN A 155 3.41 -1.50 7.55
C GLN A 155 2.14 -0.97 6.87
N PHE A 156 1.12 -0.54 7.62
CA PHE A 156 -0.12 0.02 7.06
C PHE A 156 0.12 1.34 6.33
N SER A 157 1.14 2.12 6.75
CA SER A 157 1.51 3.34 6.06
C SER A 157 2.04 3.10 4.64
N MET A 158 2.64 1.93 4.36
CA MET A 158 3.20 1.60 3.04
C MET A 158 2.16 1.65 1.90
N PRO A 159 1.05 0.89 1.93
CA PRO A 159 0.04 0.96 0.88
C PRO A 159 -0.59 2.35 0.79
N VAL A 160 -0.78 3.04 1.92
CA VAL A 160 -1.34 4.39 1.97
C VAL A 160 -0.44 5.40 1.26
N ILE A 161 0.87 5.32 1.47
CA ILE A 161 1.86 6.19 0.81
C ILE A 161 1.88 5.94 -0.69
N VAL A 162 1.86 4.69 -1.11
CA VAL A 162 1.82 4.31 -2.53
C VAL A 162 0.58 4.92 -3.21
N VAL A 163 -0.60 4.79 -2.58
CA VAL A 163 -1.85 5.35 -3.11
C VAL A 163 -1.81 6.88 -3.14
N LYS A 164 -1.31 7.53 -2.07
CA LYS A 164 -1.26 9.00 -1.98
C LYS A 164 -0.24 9.63 -2.93
N LEU A 165 0.95 9.04 -3.04
CA LEU A 165 2.01 9.62 -3.86
C LEU A 165 1.69 9.52 -5.35
N HIS A 166 0.85 8.56 -5.73
CA HIS A 166 0.42 8.41 -7.10
C HIS A 166 -0.87 9.22 -7.38
N SER A 167 -0.72 10.38 -8.02
CA SER A 167 -1.81 11.33 -8.28
C SER A 167 -3.01 10.70 -9.00
N SER A 168 -2.80 9.81 -9.96
CA SER A 168 -3.89 9.15 -10.69
C SER A 168 -4.66 8.13 -9.83
N MET A 169 -3.97 7.42 -8.92
CA MET A 169 -4.65 6.50 -7.98
C MET A 169 -5.38 7.29 -6.90
N TRP A 170 -4.74 8.33 -6.35
CA TRP A 170 -5.35 9.20 -5.36
C TRP A 170 -6.62 9.87 -5.87
N SER A 171 -6.61 10.46 -7.08
CA SER A 171 -7.80 11.08 -7.67
C SER A 171 -8.97 10.10 -7.82
N ARG A 172 -8.71 8.84 -8.15
CA ARG A 172 -9.76 7.81 -8.28
C ARG A 172 -10.28 7.38 -6.92
N VAL A 173 -9.40 7.15 -5.94
CA VAL A 173 -9.82 6.85 -4.56
C VAL A 173 -10.65 8.01 -4.01
N GLN A 174 -10.24 9.26 -4.27
CA GLN A 174 -11.04 10.43 -3.95
C GLN A 174 -12.40 10.41 -4.64
N ASN A 175 -12.49 10.03 -5.92
CA ASN A 175 -13.78 9.93 -6.62
C ASN A 175 -14.70 8.84 -6.05
N TYR A 176 -14.15 7.71 -5.58
CA TYR A 176 -14.93 6.69 -4.88
C TYR A 176 -15.37 7.12 -3.48
N CYS A 177 -14.50 7.83 -2.74
CA CYS A 177 -14.78 8.29 -1.37
C CYS A 177 -15.62 9.58 -1.33
N ARG A 178 -15.61 10.37 -2.41
CA ARG A 178 -16.44 11.55 -2.55
C ARG A 178 -17.86 11.06 -2.78
N LYS A 179 -18.76 11.32 -1.82
CA LYS A 179 -20.20 11.10 -2.00
C LYS A 179 -20.62 11.69 -3.35
N PRO A 180 -21.56 11.06 -4.08
CA PRO A 180 -22.17 11.68 -5.26
C PRO A 180 -22.80 12.98 -4.78
N GLU A 181 -22.07 14.07 -4.97
CA GLU A 181 -22.52 15.42 -4.72
C GLU A 181 -23.47 15.68 -5.88
N ASN A 182 -24.78 15.51 -5.63
CA ASN A 182 -25.90 15.70 -6.55
C ASN A 182 -25.46 16.38 -7.86
N GLU A 183 -25.09 15.57 -8.85
CA GLU A 183 -24.66 16.01 -10.19
C GLU A 183 -25.82 16.65 -10.98
N GLN A 184 -26.95 16.93 -10.34
CA GLN A 184 -28.06 17.68 -10.90
C GLN A 184 -27.77 19.19 -11.01
N ASN A 185 -26.67 19.73 -10.47
CA ASN A 185 -26.36 21.17 -10.56
C ASN A 185 -24.95 21.52 -11.07
N LYS A 186 -24.19 20.58 -11.65
CA LYS A 186 -22.99 20.94 -12.42
C LYS A 186 -23.35 21.13 -13.88
N VAL A 187 -23.88 22.31 -14.19
CA VAL A 187 -23.84 22.84 -15.55
C VAL A 187 -22.38 22.79 -16.01
N LEU A 188 -22.13 22.05 -17.08
CA LEU A 188 -20.80 21.75 -17.61
C LEU A 188 -20.22 23.05 -18.17
N LYS A 189 -19.54 23.85 -17.33
CA LYS A 189 -18.93 25.14 -17.72
C LYS A 189 -17.85 24.93 -18.78
N ILE A 190 -18.19 25.10 -20.05
CA ILE A 190 -17.24 25.09 -21.16
C ILE A 190 -16.81 26.54 -21.36
N ASN A 191 -15.64 26.88 -20.84
CA ASN A 191 -15.10 28.22 -21.02
C ASN A 191 -14.33 28.32 -22.34
N ASN A 192 -14.52 29.41 -23.09
CA ASN A 192 -13.68 29.71 -24.25
C ASN A 192 -12.27 30.19 -23.81
N VAL A 193 -11.40 30.45 -24.80
CA VAL A 193 -10.02 30.95 -24.59
C VAL A 193 -9.99 32.32 -23.87
N LEU A 194 -11.11 33.04 -23.85
CA LEU A 194 -11.32 34.31 -23.14
C LEU A 194 -11.94 34.13 -21.75
N GLY A 195 -12.19 32.89 -21.30
CA GLY A 195 -12.75 32.58 -19.98
C GLY A 195 -14.27 32.71 -19.88
N MET A 196 -14.99 32.87 -20.99
CA MET A 196 -16.46 33.00 -21.00
C MET A 196 -17.14 31.63 -21.11
N ASP A 197 -18.16 31.39 -20.28
CA ASP A 197 -18.95 30.16 -20.24
C ASP A 197 -19.91 30.08 -21.44
N VAL A 198 -19.73 29.07 -22.29
CA VAL A 198 -20.46 28.85 -23.54
C VAL A 198 -21.61 27.83 -23.35
N ALA A 199 -21.62 27.08 -22.24
CA ALA A 199 -22.52 25.93 -22.09
C ALA A 199 -23.90 26.26 -21.50
N GLY A 200 -24.10 27.49 -20.99
CA GLY A 200 -25.36 27.92 -20.39
C GLY A 200 -26.33 28.64 -21.34
N ILE A 201 -25.97 28.82 -22.61
CA ILE A 201 -26.78 29.61 -23.56
C ILE A 201 -27.40 28.64 -24.56
N GLU A 202 -28.60 28.14 -24.22
CA GLU A 202 -29.47 27.35 -25.09
C GLU A 202 -30.10 28.21 -26.22
N THR A 203 -29.35 29.16 -26.75
CA THR A 203 -29.72 29.96 -27.91
C THR A 203 -28.50 30.09 -28.81
N ASP A 204 -28.39 29.13 -29.72
CA ASP A 204 -27.92 29.34 -31.08
C ASP A 204 -26.66 30.21 -31.21
N TYR A 205 -25.55 29.70 -30.68
CA TYR A 205 -24.20 30.29 -30.76
C TYR A 205 -23.83 30.72 -32.19
N PHE A 206 -24.32 29.98 -33.21
CA PHE A 206 -24.13 30.33 -34.62
C PHE A 206 -24.83 31.63 -35.01
N THR A 207 -26.02 31.90 -34.45
CA THR A 207 -26.83 33.08 -34.74
C THR A 207 -26.21 34.34 -34.10
N GLN A 208 -25.62 34.20 -32.90
CA GLN A 208 -24.82 35.26 -32.27
C GLN A 208 -23.54 35.57 -33.04
N LEU A 209 -22.81 34.55 -33.51
CA LEU A 209 -21.65 34.77 -34.38
C LEU A 209 -22.06 35.49 -35.66
N GLN A 210 -23.14 35.07 -36.32
CA GLN A 210 -23.62 35.69 -37.56
C GLN A 210 -23.96 37.18 -37.39
N THR A 211 -24.56 37.56 -36.25
CA THR A 211 -24.86 38.98 -35.95
C THR A 211 -23.59 39.78 -35.66
N TYR A 212 -22.62 39.21 -34.96
CA TYR A 212 -21.34 39.87 -34.68
C TYR A 212 -20.54 40.14 -35.97
N TRP A 213 -20.48 39.16 -36.87
CA TRP A 213 -19.80 39.30 -38.16
C TRP A 213 -20.51 40.29 -39.09
N ALA A 214 -21.83 40.45 -38.97
CA ALA A 214 -22.59 41.43 -39.74
C ALA A 214 -22.36 42.89 -39.29
N GLN A 215 -21.89 43.11 -38.06
CA GLN A 215 -21.56 44.44 -37.52
C GLN A 215 -20.13 44.90 -37.82
N ILE A 216 -19.25 44.02 -38.30
CA ILE A 216 -17.89 44.37 -38.73
C ILE A 216 -17.91 44.75 -40.23
N LYS A 217 -18.70 45.76 -40.56
CA LYS A 217 -18.75 46.38 -41.88
C LYS A 217 -18.84 47.89 -41.72
#